data_AF-A0A101GXF5-F1
#
_entry.id   AF-A0A101GXF5-F1
#
_cell.length_a   1.000
_cell.length_b   1.000
_cell.length_c   1.000
_cell.angle_alpha   90.00
_cell.angle_beta   90.00
_cell.angle_gamma   90.00
#
_symmetry.space_group_name_H-M   'P 1'
#
loop_
_entity.id
_entity.type
_entity.pdbx_description
1 polymer ?
#
loop_
_entity_poly.entity_id
_entity_poly.type
_entity_poly.pdbx_seq_one_letter_code
_entity_poly.pdbx_strand_id
1 'polypeptide(L)'
;MRKYFYLVLLSFLLVWMVGCVPDNNIPIVNTISPLTGQRGQTLDVTITGAYFSGATYINIGSTDVHINSFEVVSSTEILANITIYGTAQLGPKDVIVTTPNGTGTGVKLFTVSGMPSITSISPSSGVQGALVDVTILGEGFYGVTGVSFGSGITIENFQVFSEYVPTMMIVSINISETASLGVRNVTINTTHGIATGSGLFTVTAASTAPVVSSVNPAFGMIGQTLSVSIKGSNFNSNPESISFGSGITVNSFTLISSGEIQANISISSGATLGDRDVSVTIGGLTGVGEDLFNVYTLI
;
A
#
# COMPACT_ATOMS: atom_id res chain seq x y z
N MET A 1 -38.41 70.25 59.86
CA MET A 1 -38.51 68.78 60.01
C MET A 1 -38.32 68.13 58.65
N ARG A 2 -37.07 68.18 58.18
CA ARG A 2 -36.64 67.94 56.80
C ARG A 2 -35.47 66.98 56.90
N LYS A 3 -35.69 65.71 57.26
CA LYS A 3 -34.60 64.72 57.36
C LYS A 3 -34.98 63.22 57.39
N TYR A 4 -36.23 62.81 57.19
CA TYR A 4 -36.59 61.38 57.23
C TYR A 4 -37.43 60.87 56.04
N PHE A 5 -37.47 61.60 54.91
CA PHE A 5 -38.14 61.12 53.69
C PHE A 5 -37.17 60.52 52.66
N TYR A 6 -35.88 60.39 52.99
CA TYR A 6 -34.84 59.86 52.10
C TYR A 6 -34.39 58.43 52.42
N LEU A 7 -34.98 57.77 53.43
CA LEU A 7 -34.56 56.44 53.89
C LEU A 7 -35.44 55.28 53.44
N VAL A 8 -36.43 55.53 52.57
CA VAL A 8 -37.27 54.46 51.97
C VAL A 8 -37.11 54.38 50.44
N LEU A 9 -36.38 55.33 49.83
CA LEU A 9 -36.05 55.29 48.40
C LEU A 9 -34.64 54.73 48.12
N LEU A 10 -33.87 54.37 49.15
CA LEU A 10 -32.54 53.77 49.02
C LEU A 10 -32.53 52.24 49.24
N SER A 11 -33.69 51.64 49.53
CA SER A 11 -33.86 50.18 49.63
C SER A 11 -34.54 49.55 48.41
N PHE A 12 -34.96 50.35 47.43
CA PHE A 12 -35.46 49.88 46.13
C PHE A 12 -34.49 50.11 44.96
N LEU A 13 -33.33 50.74 45.22
CA LEU A 13 -32.26 50.92 44.24
C LEU A 13 -31.03 50.04 44.53
N LEU A 14 -31.24 48.91 45.24
CA LEU A 14 -30.23 47.87 45.44
C LEU A 14 -30.81 46.47 45.17
N VAL A 15 -31.78 46.39 44.27
CA VAL A 15 -32.30 45.12 43.72
C VAL A 15 -32.51 45.26 42.21
N TRP A 16 -31.55 45.86 41.50
CA TRP A 16 -31.50 45.83 40.02
C TRP A 16 -30.07 45.77 39.47
N MET A 17 -29.08 45.52 40.33
CA MET A 17 -27.71 45.17 39.94
C MET A 17 -27.30 43.82 40.56
N VAL A 18 -28.16 42.81 40.42
CA VAL A 18 -27.62 41.51 40.00
C VAL A 18 -27.54 41.57 38.47
N GLY A 19 -26.79 42.56 37.98
CA GLY A 19 -26.32 42.54 36.61
C GLY A 19 -25.46 41.30 36.54
N CYS A 20 -25.99 40.28 35.87
CA CYS A 20 -25.31 39.12 35.32
C CYS A 20 -23.81 39.18 35.62
N VAL A 21 -23.32 38.41 36.60
CA VAL A 21 -21.90 38.06 36.58
C VAL A 21 -21.71 37.49 35.18
N PRO A 22 -20.92 38.12 34.29
CA PRO A 22 -20.70 37.56 32.98
C PRO A 22 -20.23 36.15 33.22
N ASP A 23 -20.93 35.19 32.65
CA ASP A 23 -20.59 33.78 32.77
C ASP A 23 -19.24 33.62 32.06
N ASN A 24 -18.12 33.88 32.76
CA ASN A 24 -16.76 33.94 32.23
C ASN A 24 -16.22 32.51 31.95
N ASN A 25 -17.15 31.60 31.71
CA ASN A 25 -16.88 30.22 31.42
C ASN A 25 -16.54 30.11 29.94
N ILE A 26 -15.37 29.54 29.69
CA ILE A 26 -14.92 29.20 28.34
C ILE A 26 -15.87 28.10 27.82
N PRO A 27 -16.24 28.11 26.53
CA PRO A 27 -17.06 27.06 25.92
C PRO A 27 -16.48 25.67 26.16
N ILE A 28 -17.36 24.69 26.40
CA ILE A 28 -16.98 23.27 26.46
C ILE A 28 -17.67 22.59 25.30
N VAL A 29 -16.91 21.93 24.43
CA VAL A 29 -17.44 21.19 23.28
C VAL A 29 -17.36 19.70 23.59
N ASN A 30 -18.51 19.04 23.71
CA ASN A 30 -18.57 17.64 24.14
C ASN A 30 -18.74 16.69 22.97
N THR A 31 -19.71 16.96 22.08
CA THR A 31 -20.00 16.07 20.94
C THR A 31 -20.46 16.85 19.72
N ILE A 32 -20.42 16.18 18.58
CA ILE A 32 -21.01 16.61 17.32
C ILE A 32 -21.79 15.44 16.71
N SER A 33 -22.95 15.72 16.12
CA SER A 33 -23.78 14.70 15.46
C SER A 33 -24.23 15.19 14.08
N PRO A 34 -24.05 14.41 13.00
CA PRO A 34 -23.34 13.11 12.97
C PRO A 34 -21.84 13.25 13.27
N LEU A 35 -21.22 12.15 13.74
CA LEU A 35 -19.79 12.09 14.07
C LEU A 35 -18.87 12.02 12.83
N THR A 36 -19.43 11.73 11.66
CA THR A 36 -18.69 11.54 10.42
C THR A 36 -19.33 12.29 9.26
N GLY A 37 -18.51 12.68 8.28
CA GLY A 37 -18.98 13.17 6.97
C GLY A 37 -17.98 12.78 5.88
N GLN A 38 -18.47 12.60 4.64
CA GLN A 38 -17.62 12.24 3.50
C GLN A 38 -17.08 13.49 2.79
N ARG A 39 -15.88 13.39 2.22
CA ARG A 39 -15.33 14.41 1.28
C ARG A 39 -16.38 14.80 0.23
N GLY A 40 -16.54 16.10 0.00
CA GLY A 40 -17.48 16.66 -0.98
C GLY A 40 -18.93 16.75 -0.51
N GLN A 41 -19.27 16.31 0.70
CA GLN A 41 -20.62 16.45 1.23
C GLN A 41 -20.87 17.83 1.86
N THR A 42 -22.11 18.28 1.73
CA THR A 42 -22.70 19.32 2.59
C THR A 42 -23.69 18.63 3.52
N LEU A 43 -23.60 18.89 4.83
CA LEU A 43 -24.50 18.31 5.82
C LEU A 43 -24.79 19.27 6.97
N ASP A 44 -25.90 19.04 7.65
CA ASP A 44 -26.21 19.69 8.92
C ASP A 44 -25.60 18.89 10.08
N VAL A 45 -25.02 19.60 11.04
CA VAL A 45 -24.44 19.06 12.26
C VAL A 45 -25.00 19.76 13.49
N THR A 46 -25.16 19.01 14.57
CA THR A 46 -25.51 19.51 15.90
C THR A 46 -24.30 19.37 16.81
N ILE A 47 -23.81 20.49 17.34
CA ILE A 47 -22.71 20.54 18.30
C ILE A 47 -23.33 20.73 19.69
N THR A 48 -23.00 19.83 20.63
CA THR A 48 -23.49 19.90 22.00
C THR A 48 -22.36 20.11 23.01
N GLY A 49 -22.66 20.85 24.07
CA GLY A 49 -21.65 21.32 24.99
C GLY A 49 -22.21 22.19 26.11
N ALA A 50 -21.40 23.15 26.57
CA ALA A 50 -21.79 24.14 27.57
C ALA A 50 -21.20 25.51 27.24
N TYR A 51 -21.86 26.55 27.75
CA TYR A 51 -21.44 27.96 27.64
C TYR A 51 -21.32 28.47 26.19
N PHE A 52 -22.26 28.06 25.31
CA PHE A 52 -22.31 28.49 23.90
C PHE A 52 -23.02 29.82 23.67
N SER A 53 -23.61 30.42 24.71
CA SER A 53 -24.30 31.71 24.61
C SER A 53 -23.38 32.78 24.02
N GLY A 54 -23.80 33.39 22.91
CA GLY A 54 -23.03 34.43 22.23
C GLY A 54 -21.84 33.91 21.41
N ALA A 55 -21.81 32.64 21.02
CA ALA A 55 -20.79 32.13 20.10
C ALA A 55 -20.78 32.93 18.79
N THR A 56 -19.60 33.37 18.38
CA THR A 56 -19.38 34.20 17.19
C THR A 56 -18.63 33.49 16.09
N TYR A 57 -17.98 32.37 16.42
CA TYR A 57 -17.18 31.60 15.48
C TYR A 57 -17.20 30.11 15.85
N ILE A 58 -17.35 29.27 14.84
CA ILE A 58 -17.17 27.83 14.95
C ILE A 58 -16.24 27.36 13.84
N ASN A 59 -15.51 26.28 14.09
CA ASN A 59 -14.61 25.67 13.12
C ASN A 59 -14.48 24.16 13.41
N ILE A 60 -14.46 23.34 12.36
CA ILE A 60 -14.39 21.88 12.45
C ILE A 60 -13.13 21.43 11.71
N GLY A 61 -12.02 21.29 12.43
CA GLY A 61 -10.71 20.99 11.86
C GLY A 61 -10.05 22.20 11.17
N SER A 62 -9.06 21.94 10.31
CA SER A 62 -8.40 22.99 9.52
C SER A 62 -9.35 23.63 8.50
N THR A 63 -8.83 24.48 7.61
CA THR A 63 -9.53 25.17 6.50
C THR A 63 -10.33 24.28 5.53
N ASP A 64 -10.35 22.97 5.75
CA ASP A 64 -10.87 21.94 4.85
C ASP A 64 -12.37 21.68 5.01
N VAL A 65 -12.95 22.09 6.15
CA VAL A 65 -14.40 22.05 6.41
C VAL A 65 -14.89 23.48 6.52
N HIS A 66 -15.73 23.87 5.56
CA HIS A 66 -16.34 25.19 5.53
C HIS A 66 -17.62 25.20 6.34
N ILE A 67 -17.81 26.24 7.15
CA ILE A 67 -19.05 26.49 7.88
C ILE A 67 -19.88 27.45 7.04
N ASN A 68 -20.96 26.96 6.43
CA ASN A 68 -21.82 27.77 5.59
C ASN A 68 -22.69 28.71 6.45
N SER A 69 -23.20 28.18 7.56
CA SER A 69 -23.99 28.92 8.55
C SER A 69 -23.99 28.20 9.89
N PHE A 70 -24.25 28.92 10.97
CA PHE A 70 -24.55 28.31 12.27
C PHE A 70 -25.53 29.16 13.07
N GLU A 71 -26.25 28.50 13.97
CA GLU A 71 -27.22 29.09 14.88
C GLU A 71 -26.98 28.56 16.30
N VAL A 72 -26.88 29.47 17.27
CA VAL A 72 -26.82 29.11 18.69
C VAL A 72 -28.26 28.94 19.18
N VAL A 73 -28.70 27.68 19.31
CA VAL A 73 -30.06 27.36 19.76
C VAL A 73 -30.21 27.54 21.27
N SER A 74 -29.17 27.19 22.03
CA SER A 74 -29.13 27.37 23.49
C SER A 74 -27.69 27.49 23.99
N SER A 75 -27.51 27.69 25.30
CA SER A 75 -26.18 27.68 25.93
C SER A 75 -25.48 26.32 25.83
N THR A 76 -26.16 25.26 25.37
CA THR A 76 -25.65 23.90 25.28
C THR A 76 -25.72 23.31 23.86
N GLU A 77 -26.25 24.02 22.88
CA GLU A 77 -26.51 23.49 21.54
C GLU A 77 -26.29 24.53 20.43
N ILE A 78 -25.54 24.13 19.41
CA ILE A 78 -25.34 24.88 18.16
C ILE A 78 -25.74 23.98 16.99
N LEU A 79 -26.56 24.50 16.08
CA LEU A 79 -26.81 23.89 14.77
C LEU A 79 -25.89 24.56 13.75
N ALA A 80 -25.28 23.78 12.87
CA ALA A 80 -24.44 24.31 11.81
C ALA A 80 -24.65 23.54 10.50
N ASN A 81 -24.61 24.28 9.39
CA ASN A 81 -24.55 23.69 8.05
C ASN A 81 -23.10 23.78 7.56
N ILE A 82 -22.52 22.65 7.17
CA ILE A 82 -21.10 22.53 6.85
C ILE A 82 -20.90 21.91 5.47
N THR A 83 -19.82 22.29 4.80
CA THR A 83 -19.37 21.70 3.53
C THR A 83 -17.95 21.17 3.71
N ILE A 84 -17.75 19.88 3.45
CA ILE A 84 -16.43 19.23 3.49
C ILE A 84 -15.84 19.29 2.09
N TYR A 85 -14.67 19.91 1.92
CA TYR A 85 -14.05 19.97 0.61
C TYR A 85 -13.62 18.60 0.10
N GLY A 86 -13.61 18.43 -1.23
CA GLY A 86 -13.20 17.17 -1.88
C GLY A 86 -11.74 16.79 -1.59
N THR A 87 -10.90 17.76 -1.23
CA THR A 87 -9.49 17.60 -0.88
C THR A 87 -9.24 17.55 0.63
N ALA A 88 -10.29 17.60 1.46
CA ALA A 88 -10.16 17.68 2.90
C ALA A 88 -9.31 16.54 3.44
N GLN A 89 -8.34 16.80 4.30
CA GLN A 89 -7.53 15.72 4.88
C GLN A 89 -8.43 14.75 5.66
N LEU A 90 -8.30 13.45 5.39
CA LEU A 90 -9.08 12.43 6.10
C LEU A 90 -8.70 12.34 7.58
N GLY A 91 -9.59 11.75 8.36
CA GLY A 91 -9.38 11.44 9.76
C GLY A 91 -10.05 12.41 10.72
N PRO A 92 -9.73 12.29 12.01
CA PRO A 92 -10.40 13.04 13.05
C PRO A 92 -10.02 14.53 13.01
N LYS A 93 -11.00 15.37 13.34
CA LYS A 93 -10.96 16.83 13.37
C LYS A 93 -11.46 17.30 14.73
N ASP A 94 -10.78 18.30 15.27
CA ASP A 94 -11.22 19.00 16.46
C ASP A 94 -12.39 19.93 16.11
N VAL A 95 -13.27 20.17 17.07
CA VAL A 95 -14.39 21.11 16.93
C VAL A 95 -14.15 22.27 17.88
N ILE A 96 -14.08 23.48 17.32
CA ILE A 96 -13.74 24.70 18.02
C ILE A 96 -14.97 25.61 18.05
N VAL A 97 -15.27 26.14 19.23
CA VAL A 97 -16.33 27.14 19.43
C VAL A 97 -15.73 28.33 20.18
N THR A 98 -15.86 29.52 19.61
CA THR A 98 -15.39 30.77 20.23
C THR A 98 -16.57 31.65 20.62
N THR A 99 -16.54 32.10 21.87
CA THR A 99 -17.43 33.11 22.44
C THR A 99 -16.60 34.31 22.89
N PRO A 100 -17.23 35.45 23.25
CA PRO A 100 -16.53 36.57 23.87
C PRO A 100 -15.74 36.21 25.14
N ASN A 101 -16.12 35.12 25.83
CA ASN A 101 -15.47 34.67 27.07
C ASN A 101 -14.29 33.72 26.82
N GLY A 102 -14.07 33.29 25.57
CA GLY A 102 -12.93 32.45 25.20
C GLY A 102 -13.28 31.38 24.15
N THR A 103 -12.31 30.50 23.89
CA THR A 103 -12.41 29.44 22.90
C THR A 103 -12.37 28.06 23.57
N GLY A 104 -13.39 27.25 23.29
CA GLY A 104 -13.45 25.84 23.65
C GLY A 104 -13.05 24.95 22.48
N THR A 105 -12.31 23.89 22.76
CA THR A 105 -11.91 22.87 21.77
C THR A 105 -12.34 21.49 22.24
N GLY A 106 -13.17 20.83 21.44
CA GLY A 106 -13.49 19.42 21.55
C GLY A 106 -12.54 18.63 20.66
N VAL A 107 -11.69 17.80 21.24
CA VAL A 107 -10.64 17.09 20.51
C VAL A 107 -11.21 15.89 19.76
N LYS A 108 -10.91 15.79 18.45
CA LYS A 108 -11.22 14.65 17.58
C LYS A 108 -12.70 14.25 17.56
N LEU A 109 -13.61 15.21 17.70
CA LEU A 109 -15.05 14.93 17.78
C LEU A 109 -15.68 14.61 16.43
N PHE A 110 -15.15 15.14 15.32
CA PHE A 110 -15.67 14.91 13.98
C PHE A 110 -14.67 14.13 13.14
N THR A 111 -15.10 13.17 12.31
CA THR A 111 -14.19 12.44 11.41
C THR A 111 -14.54 12.69 9.95
N VAL A 112 -13.57 13.23 9.21
CA VAL A 112 -13.65 13.33 7.74
C VAL A 112 -13.30 11.98 7.15
N SER A 113 -14.24 11.41 6.41
CA SER A 113 -14.12 10.12 5.75
C SER A 113 -14.09 10.30 4.23
N GLY A 114 -13.63 9.28 3.51
CA GLY A 114 -13.59 9.30 2.06
C GLY A 114 -13.37 7.91 1.49
N MET A 115 -13.55 7.78 0.17
CA MET A 115 -13.27 6.53 -0.52
C MET A 115 -11.79 6.16 -0.38
N PRO A 116 -11.47 4.88 -0.20
CA PRO A 116 -10.08 4.43 -0.18
C PRO A 116 -9.44 4.56 -1.56
N SER A 117 -8.12 4.75 -1.60
CA SER A 117 -7.32 4.76 -2.83
C SER A 117 -6.04 3.97 -2.65
N ILE A 118 -5.52 3.41 -3.74
CA ILE A 118 -4.21 2.75 -3.77
C ILE A 118 -3.29 3.56 -4.68
N THR A 119 -2.19 4.04 -4.12
CA THR A 119 -1.17 4.82 -4.83
C THR A 119 -0.08 3.92 -5.38
N SER A 120 0.39 2.96 -4.60
CA SER A 120 1.44 2.02 -5.02
C SER A 120 1.46 0.77 -4.16
N ILE A 121 2.13 -0.26 -4.68
CA ILE A 121 2.44 -1.48 -3.95
C ILE A 121 3.93 -1.84 -4.12
N SER A 122 4.53 -2.46 -3.12
CA SER A 122 5.92 -2.93 -3.14
C SER A 122 6.08 -4.18 -2.26
N PRO A 123 6.63 -5.29 -2.79
CA PRO A 123 6.99 -5.49 -4.19
C PRO A 123 5.76 -5.53 -5.11
N SER A 124 5.94 -5.15 -6.38
CA SER A 124 4.89 -5.17 -7.41
C SER A 124 4.82 -6.50 -8.17
N SER A 125 5.55 -7.52 -7.72
CA SER A 125 5.53 -8.85 -8.30
C SER A 125 5.81 -9.92 -7.26
N GLY A 126 5.36 -11.15 -7.57
CA GLY A 126 5.69 -12.33 -6.80
C GLY A 126 5.69 -13.58 -7.68
N VAL A 127 6.48 -14.56 -7.26
CA VAL A 127 6.66 -15.82 -7.98
C VAL A 127 5.62 -16.84 -7.50
N GLN A 128 5.15 -17.72 -8.39
CA GLN A 128 4.35 -18.88 -8.02
C GLN A 128 4.99 -19.68 -6.87
N GLY A 129 4.19 -20.08 -5.88
CA GLY A 129 4.64 -20.81 -4.69
C GLY A 129 5.29 -19.95 -3.60
N ALA A 130 5.44 -18.64 -3.83
CA ALA A 130 6.09 -17.76 -2.85
C ALA A 130 5.12 -17.21 -1.81
N LEU A 131 5.64 -17.01 -0.59
CA LEU A 131 5.08 -16.11 0.41
C LEU A 131 5.70 -14.73 0.23
N VAL A 132 4.88 -13.69 0.17
CA VAL A 132 5.32 -12.32 -0.09
C VAL A 132 4.63 -11.36 0.85
N ASP A 133 5.40 -10.50 1.52
CA ASP A 133 4.84 -9.36 2.25
C ASP A 133 4.80 -8.14 1.33
N VAL A 134 3.60 -7.69 1.02
CA VAL A 134 3.36 -6.54 0.13
C VAL A 134 2.98 -5.32 0.95
N THR A 135 3.79 -4.28 0.86
CA THR A 135 3.46 -2.95 1.36
C THR A 135 2.58 -2.24 0.35
N ILE A 136 1.42 -1.75 0.79
CA ILE A 136 0.48 -0.97 -0.02
C ILE A 136 0.41 0.44 0.56
N LEU A 137 0.62 1.43 -0.30
CA LEU A 137 0.47 2.86 0.01
C LEU A 137 -0.81 3.40 -0.63
N GLY A 138 -1.47 4.32 0.07
CA GLY A 138 -2.73 4.90 -0.38
C GLY A 138 -3.34 5.88 0.62
N GLU A 139 -4.64 6.10 0.52
CA GLU A 139 -5.42 6.85 1.50
C GLU A 139 -6.69 6.10 1.87
N GLY A 140 -7.27 6.44 3.03
CA GLY A 140 -8.62 6.01 3.38
C GLY A 140 -8.75 4.56 3.80
N PHE A 141 -7.67 3.90 4.26
CA PHE A 141 -7.68 2.52 4.76
C PHE A 141 -8.36 2.38 6.15
N TYR A 142 -9.40 3.16 6.42
CA TYR A 142 -10.21 3.05 7.64
C TYR A 142 -11.21 1.90 7.52
N GLY A 143 -11.29 1.04 8.54
CA GLY A 143 -12.29 -0.03 8.56
C GLY A 143 -12.14 -1.00 7.38
N VAL A 144 -10.91 -1.40 7.07
CA VAL A 144 -10.64 -2.40 6.03
C VAL A 144 -11.30 -3.71 6.42
N THR A 145 -12.13 -4.24 5.52
CA THR A 145 -12.84 -5.51 5.71
C THR A 145 -12.29 -6.63 4.82
N GLY A 146 -11.47 -6.31 3.83
CA GLY A 146 -10.84 -7.32 2.97
C GLY A 146 -9.86 -6.73 1.97
N VAL A 147 -8.95 -7.59 1.52
CA VAL A 147 -7.96 -7.32 0.48
C VAL A 147 -8.00 -8.47 -0.52
N SER A 148 -7.78 -8.20 -1.81
CA SER A 148 -7.63 -9.23 -2.82
C SER A 148 -6.58 -8.86 -3.85
N PHE A 149 -5.81 -9.87 -4.27
CA PHE A 149 -4.85 -9.79 -5.37
C PHE A 149 -5.33 -10.63 -6.59
N GLY A 150 -6.60 -11.05 -6.58
CA GLY A 150 -7.19 -11.92 -7.60
C GLY A 150 -7.07 -13.42 -7.27
N SER A 151 -7.54 -14.26 -8.20
CA SER A 151 -7.57 -15.72 -8.04
C SER A 151 -6.16 -16.32 -7.96
N GLY A 152 -5.99 -17.34 -7.13
CA GLY A 152 -4.71 -18.04 -6.97
C GLY A 152 -3.74 -17.36 -5.99
N ILE A 153 -4.14 -16.25 -5.36
CA ILE A 153 -3.40 -15.59 -4.28
C ILE A 153 -4.29 -15.54 -3.04
N THR A 154 -3.85 -16.14 -1.94
CA THR A 154 -4.54 -16.07 -0.65
C THR A 154 -3.93 -14.98 0.22
N ILE A 155 -4.77 -14.32 1.01
CA ILE A 155 -4.34 -13.34 2.01
C ILE A 155 -4.19 -14.08 3.34
N GLU A 156 -2.98 -14.18 3.86
CA GLU A 156 -2.70 -14.83 5.15
C GLU A 156 -3.00 -13.87 6.30
N ASN A 157 -2.56 -12.62 6.15
CA ASN A 157 -2.87 -11.54 7.07
C ASN A 157 -2.77 -10.20 6.37
N PHE A 158 -3.32 -9.16 7.00
CA PHE A 158 -2.98 -7.79 6.68
C PHE A 158 -2.96 -6.96 7.97
N GLN A 159 -2.12 -5.95 7.99
CA GLN A 159 -2.03 -4.97 9.06
C GLN A 159 -2.07 -3.57 8.47
N VAL A 160 -3.08 -2.80 8.89
CA VAL A 160 -3.17 -1.38 8.58
C VAL A 160 -2.33 -0.61 9.58
N PHE A 161 -1.44 0.24 9.08
CA PHE A 161 -0.62 1.11 9.93
C PHE A 161 -1.25 2.49 10.02
N SER A 162 -1.54 2.91 11.25
CA SER A 162 -2.02 4.26 11.55
C SER A 162 -1.99 4.59 13.03
N GLU A 163 -1.67 5.85 13.35
CA GLU A 163 -2.15 6.50 14.56
C GLU A 163 -3.47 7.27 14.33
N TYR A 164 -3.68 7.94 13.18
CA TYR A 164 -4.92 8.70 12.89
C TYR A 164 -5.35 8.78 11.41
N VAL A 165 -4.42 8.63 10.45
CA VAL A 165 -4.71 8.60 9.01
C VAL A 165 -3.96 7.43 8.37
N PRO A 166 -4.62 6.28 8.14
CA PRO A 166 -3.96 5.12 7.58
C PRO A 166 -3.70 5.32 6.09
N THR A 167 -2.42 5.50 5.78
CA THR A 167 -1.89 5.63 4.41
C THR A 167 -1.06 4.43 3.99
N MET A 168 -0.84 3.48 4.89
CA MET A 168 -0.01 2.31 4.66
C MET A 168 -0.67 1.05 5.23
N MET A 169 -0.52 -0.05 4.51
CA MET A 169 -0.88 -1.39 4.94
C MET A 169 0.24 -2.35 4.52
N ILE A 170 0.50 -3.38 5.33
CA ILE A 170 1.28 -4.54 4.91
C ILE A 170 0.34 -5.72 4.79
N VAL A 171 0.45 -6.47 3.70
CA VAL A 171 -0.37 -7.63 3.40
C VAL A 171 0.54 -8.82 3.15
N SER A 172 0.40 -9.86 3.95
CA SER A 172 1.09 -11.12 3.73
C SER A 172 0.25 -11.99 2.80
N ILE A 173 0.81 -12.34 1.65
CA ILE A 173 0.14 -13.13 0.62
C ILE A 173 0.87 -14.43 0.36
N ASN A 174 0.10 -15.45 -0.01
CA ASN A 174 0.60 -16.73 -0.50
C ASN A 174 0.14 -16.92 -1.95
N ILE A 175 1.10 -17.08 -2.85
CA ILE A 175 0.85 -17.25 -4.27
C ILE A 175 0.85 -18.75 -4.57
N SER A 176 -0.28 -19.29 -5.04
CA SER A 176 -0.36 -20.69 -5.45
C SER A 176 0.67 -21.03 -6.52
N GLU A 177 1.24 -22.23 -6.46
CA GLU A 177 2.10 -22.78 -7.52
C GLU A 177 1.38 -22.84 -8.89
N THR A 178 0.05 -22.88 -8.88
CA THR A 178 -0.79 -22.93 -10.09
C THR A 178 -1.50 -21.61 -10.39
N ALA A 179 -1.17 -20.53 -9.65
CA ALA A 179 -1.70 -19.21 -9.93
C ALA A 179 -1.44 -18.86 -11.40
N SER A 180 -2.44 -18.33 -12.10
CA SER A 180 -2.21 -17.87 -13.48
C SER A 180 -1.09 -16.84 -13.49
N LEU A 181 -0.39 -16.71 -14.62
CA LEU A 181 0.68 -15.71 -14.78
C LEU A 181 0.11 -14.35 -15.19
N GLY A 182 0.91 -13.30 -15.02
CA GLY A 182 0.64 -11.96 -15.54
C GLY A 182 0.09 -10.96 -14.52
N VAL A 183 -0.37 -9.82 -15.04
CA VAL A 183 -0.79 -8.66 -14.25
C VAL A 183 -2.11 -8.87 -13.52
N ARG A 184 -2.21 -8.34 -12.31
CA ARG A 184 -3.33 -8.46 -11.38
C ARG A 184 -3.75 -7.09 -10.88
N ASN A 185 -5.06 -6.93 -10.75
CA ASN A 185 -5.61 -5.81 -10.00
C ASN A 185 -5.55 -6.15 -8.51
N VAL A 186 -5.34 -5.12 -7.70
CA VAL A 186 -5.39 -5.21 -6.24
C VAL A 186 -6.61 -4.43 -5.77
N THR A 187 -7.44 -5.04 -4.95
CA THR A 187 -8.63 -4.38 -4.37
C THR A 187 -8.56 -4.34 -2.86
N ILE A 188 -8.93 -3.21 -2.28
CA ILE A 188 -9.11 -3.04 -0.84
C ILE A 188 -10.56 -2.63 -0.58
N ASN A 189 -11.26 -3.43 0.23
CA ASN A 189 -12.62 -3.14 0.66
C ASN A 189 -12.57 -2.47 2.03
N THR A 190 -13.25 -1.34 2.15
CA THR A 190 -13.47 -0.64 3.42
C THR A 190 -14.95 -0.40 3.65
N THR A 191 -15.31 0.00 4.86
CA THR A 191 -16.68 0.44 5.17
C THR A 191 -17.13 1.67 4.38
N HIS A 192 -16.21 2.38 3.72
CA HIS A 192 -16.46 3.62 2.97
C HIS A 192 -16.37 3.44 1.45
N GLY A 193 -16.06 2.23 0.97
CA GLY A 193 -15.99 1.93 -0.46
C GLY A 193 -14.90 0.92 -0.81
N ILE A 194 -14.63 0.81 -2.10
CA ILE A 194 -13.65 -0.12 -2.65
C ILE A 194 -12.58 0.68 -3.39
N ALA A 195 -11.32 0.45 -3.04
CA ALA A 195 -10.18 0.92 -3.82
C ALA A 195 -9.78 -0.17 -4.81
N THR A 196 -9.56 0.20 -6.06
CA THR A 196 -9.02 -0.71 -7.09
C THR A 196 -7.75 -0.12 -7.69
N GLY A 197 -6.63 -0.78 -7.45
CA GLY A 197 -5.37 -0.55 -8.12
C GLY A 197 -5.27 -1.45 -9.34
N SER A 198 -5.38 -0.86 -10.54
CA SER A 198 -5.35 -1.64 -11.78
C SER A 198 -3.92 -2.05 -12.16
N GLY A 199 -3.70 -3.34 -12.40
CA GLY A 199 -2.42 -3.88 -12.87
C GLY A 199 -1.24 -3.66 -11.93
N LEU A 200 -1.48 -3.46 -10.64
CA LEU A 200 -0.41 -3.10 -9.69
C LEU A 200 0.51 -4.27 -9.32
N PHE A 201 0.03 -5.51 -9.40
CA PHE A 201 0.79 -6.70 -9.02
C PHE A 201 0.98 -7.65 -10.20
N THR A 202 2.12 -8.34 -10.29
CA THR A 202 2.39 -9.32 -11.36
C THR A 202 2.78 -10.67 -10.78
N VAL A 203 2.09 -11.74 -11.21
CA VAL A 203 2.49 -13.12 -10.90
C VAL A 203 3.45 -13.61 -11.99
N THR A 204 4.64 -14.04 -11.58
CA THR A 204 5.65 -14.60 -12.48
C THR A 204 5.85 -16.09 -12.22
N ALA A 205 6.30 -16.81 -13.23
CA ALA A 205 6.60 -18.24 -13.10
C ALA A 205 7.78 -18.46 -12.15
N ALA A 206 7.80 -19.61 -11.49
CA ALA A 206 8.99 -20.07 -10.79
C ALA A 206 10.11 -20.37 -11.79
N SER A 207 11.29 -19.79 -11.56
CA SER A 207 12.48 -20.11 -12.35
C SER A 207 13.04 -21.45 -11.90
N THR A 208 13.03 -22.43 -12.79
CA THR A 208 13.67 -23.72 -12.59
C THR A 208 15.05 -23.73 -13.26
N ALA A 209 16.06 -24.26 -12.58
CA ALA A 209 17.38 -24.42 -13.20
C ALA A 209 17.29 -25.33 -14.44
N PRO A 210 18.05 -25.04 -15.51
CA PRO A 210 18.20 -25.99 -16.62
C PRO A 210 18.81 -27.29 -16.10
N VAL A 211 18.48 -28.41 -16.75
CA VAL A 211 19.12 -29.70 -16.49
C VAL A 211 19.79 -30.15 -17.77
N VAL A 212 21.08 -30.49 -17.70
CA VAL A 212 21.84 -31.01 -18.84
C VAL A 212 21.98 -32.52 -18.65
N SER A 213 21.41 -33.31 -19.55
CA SER A 213 21.33 -34.77 -19.39
C SER A 213 22.31 -35.54 -20.29
N SER A 214 22.60 -35.01 -21.49
CA SER A 214 23.55 -35.65 -22.40
C SER A 214 24.03 -34.70 -23.50
N VAL A 215 25.15 -35.06 -24.11
CA VAL A 215 25.71 -34.41 -25.29
C VAL A 215 25.96 -35.44 -26.37
N ASN A 216 25.63 -35.12 -27.62
CA ASN A 216 25.86 -35.99 -28.77
C ASN A 216 26.37 -35.21 -30.01
N PRO A 217 27.54 -35.52 -30.58
CA PRO A 217 28.51 -36.52 -30.12
C PRO A 217 29.05 -36.22 -28.71
N ALA A 218 29.25 -37.26 -27.90
CA ALA A 218 29.74 -37.15 -26.51
C ALA A 218 31.28 -37.02 -26.43
N PHE A 219 31.96 -36.80 -27.55
CA PHE A 219 33.41 -36.73 -27.61
C PHE A 219 33.89 -35.87 -28.78
N GLY A 220 35.12 -35.35 -28.66
CA GLY A 220 35.79 -34.62 -29.73
C GLY A 220 37.31 -34.63 -29.57
N MET A 221 38.02 -34.52 -30.69
CA MET A 221 39.47 -34.52 -30.72
C MET A 221 40.04 -33.12 -30.46
N ILE A 222 41.21 -33.01 -29.83
CA ILE A 222 41.95 -31.75 -29.75
C ILE A 222 42.15 -31.12 -31.14
N GLY A 223 41.99 -29.80 -31.24
CA GLY A 223 42.06 -29.06 -32.51
C GLY A 223 40.83 -29.16 -33.41
N GLN A 224 39.80 -29.94 -33.03
CA GLN A 224 38.60 -30.14 -33.83
C GLN A 224 37.57 -29.04 -33.59
N THR A 225 36.83 -28.68 -34.65
CA THR A 225 35.56 -27.97 -34.55
C THR A 225 34.43 -28.92 -34.91
N LEU A 226 33.41 -29.03 -34.08
CA LEU A 226 32.26 -29.91 -34.30
C LEU A 226 30.97 -29.28 -33.79
N SER A 227 29.83 -29.79 -34.27
CA SER A 227 28.52 -29.44 -33.74
C SER A 227 28.03 -30.57 -32.84
N VAL A 228 27.54 -30.21 -31.65
CA VAL A 228 27.01 -31.13 -30.64
C VAL A 228 25.56 -30.75 -30.30
N SER A 229 24.74 -31.76 -30.08
CA SER A 229 23.39 -31.65 -29.53
C SER A 229 23.45 -31.87 -28.03
N ILE A 230 23.05 -30.86 -27.26
CA ILE A 230 22.90 -30.90 -25.81
C ILE A 230 21.42 -31.18 -25.51
N LYS A 231 21.14 -32.30 -24.83
CA LYS A 231 19.79 -32.67 -24.40
C LYS A 231 19.61 -32.37 -22.91
N GLY A 232 18.38 -32.08 -22.52
CA GLY A 232 18.07 -31.70 -21.16
C GLY A 232 16.62 -31.33 -20.93
N SER A 233 16.38 -30.55 -19.87
CA SER A 233 15.08 -29.95 -19.57
C SER A 233 15.24 -28.51 -19.11
N ASN A 234 14.11 -27.79 -19.08
CA ASN A 234 14.03 -26.38 -18.69
C ASN A 234 14.90 -25.44 -19.53
N PHE A 235 15.06 -25.72 -20.84
CA PHE A 235 15.66 -24.79 -21.78
C PHE A 235 14.61 -23.79 -22.30
N ASN A 236 14.05 -23.01 -21.38
CA ASN A 236 12.87 -22.16 -21.58
C ASN A 236 13.14 -20.83 -22.33
N SER A 237 14.41 -20.44 -22.48
CA SER A 237 14.84 -19.31 -23.31
C SER A 237 16.27 -19.53 -23.79
N ASN A 238 16.76 -18.66 -24.67
CA ASN A 238 18.15 -18.73 -25.15
C ASN A 238 19.13 -18.73 -23.95
N PRO A 239 20.11 -19.65 -23.94
CA PRO A 239 21.20 -19.63 -22.95
C PRO A 239 21.93 -18.30 -22.91
N GLU A 240 22.21 -17.82 -21.70
CA GLU A 240 23.14 -16.72 -21.44
C GLU A 240 24.58 -17.20 -21.64
N SER A 241 24.87 -18.45 -21.27
CA SER A 241 26.15 -19.10 -21.51
C SER A 241 26.03 -20.62 -21.60
N ILE A 242 26.93 -21.22 -22.38
CA ILE A 242 27.16 -22.67 -22.43
C ILE A 242 28.67 -22.88 -22.24
N SER A 243 29.07 -23.84 -21.40
CA SER A 243 30.47 -24.18 -21.17
C SER A 243 30.69 -25.68 -21.25
N PHE A 244 31.83 -26.06 -21.82
CA PHE A 244 32.35 -27.44 -21.86
C PHE A 244 33.66 -27.54 -21.04
N GLY A 245 33.91 -26.57 -20.16
CA GLY A 245 35.16 -26.44 -19.42
C GLY A 245 36.27 -25.72 -20.20
N SER A 246 37.45 -25.65 -19.58
CA SER A 246 38.61 -24.94 -20.14
C SER A 246 39.14 -25.61 -21.40
N GLY A 247 39.61 -24.79 -22.36
CA GLY A 247 40.17 -25.28 -23.62
C GLY A 247 39.13 -25.63 -24.69
N ILE A 248 37.82 -25.48 -24.40
CA ILE A 248 36.75 -25.62 -25.39
C ILE A 248 36.00 -24.29 -25.51
N THR A 249 35.91 -23.77 -26.73
CA THR A 249 35.17 -22.54 -27.05
C THR A 249 33.83 -22.90 -27.67
N VAL A 250 32.74 -22.34 -27.16
CA VAL A 250 31.42 -22.40 -27.81
C VAL A 250 31.32 -21.24 -28.79
N ASN A 251 31.35 -21.54 -30.09
CA ASN A 251 31.37 -20.53 -31.15
C ASN A 251 29.97 -19.96 -31.43
N SER A 252 28.96 -20.83 -31.39
CA SER A 252 27.56 -20.47 -31.58
C SER A 252 26.66 -21.54 -30.98
N PHE A 253 25.40 -21.20 -30.74
CA PHE A 253 24.38 -22.16 -30.36
C PHE A 253 23.02 -21.74 -30.92
N THR A 254 22.09 -22.68 -30.93
CA THR A 254 20.70 -22.47 -31.31
C THR A 254 19.83 -23.30 -30.39
N LEU A 255 18.89 -22.65 -29.71
CA LEU A 255 17.85 -23.34 -28.94
C LEU A 255 16.87 -23.97 -29.92
N ILE A 256 16.78 -25.30 -29.94
CA ILE A 256 15.88 -26.04 -30.83
C ILE A 256 14.52 -26.25 -30.15
N SER A 257 14.53 -26.60 -28.86
CA SER A 257 13.33 -26.81 -28.06
C SER A 257 13.65 -26.69 -26.57
N SER A 258 12.63 -26.77 -25.71
CA SER A 258 12.81 -26.76 -24.25
C SER A 258 13.63 -27.93 -23.67
N GLY A 259 14.03 -28.89 -24.51
CA GLY A 259 14.91 -30.01 -24.12
C GLY A 259 16.08 -30.24 -25.08
N GLU A 260 16.36 -29.33 -26.00
CA GLU A 260 17.50 -29.46 -26.92
C GLU A 260 18.12 -28.13 -27.34
N ILE A 261 19.45 -28.07 -27.24
CA ILE A 261 20.28 -27.00 -27.76
C ILE A 261 21.30 -27.60 -28.71
N GLN A 262 21.49 -27.01 -29.90
CA GLN A 262 22.61 -27.33 -30.76
C GLN A 262 23.73 -26.30 -30.50
N ALA A 263 24.95 -26.75 -30.27
CA ALA A 263 26.11 -25.90 -30.06
C ALA A 263 27.23 -26.25 -31.04
N ASN A 264 27.85 -25.24 -31.64
CA ASN A 264 29.09 -25.40 -32.39
C ASN A 264 30.26 -25.09 -31.47
N ILE A 265 31.18 -26.04 -31.32
CA ILE A 265 32.31 -25.95 -30.39
C ILE A 265 33.64 -26.15 -31.11
N SER A 266 34.67 -25.47 -30.63
CA SER A 266 36.07 -25.63 -31.05
C SER A 266 36.92 -26.07 -29.86
N ILE A 267 37.61 -27.19 -29.99
CA ILE A 267 38.52 -27.75 -28.99
C ILE A 267 39.92 -27.25 -29.30
N SER A 268 40.55 -26.54 -28.36
CA SER A 268 41.93 -26.07 -28.51
C SER A 268 42.90 -27.24 -28.64
N SER A 269 43.97 -27.06 -29.42
CA SER A 269 45.07 -28.03 -29.49
C SER A 269 45.81 -28.21 -28.15
N GLY A 270 45.67 -27.25 -27.22
CA GLY A 270 46.19 -27.32 -25.85
C GLY A 270 45.15 -27.67 -24.79
N ALA A 271 43.95 -28.11 -25.18
CA ALA A 271 42.95 -28.58 -24.23
C ALA A 271 43.49 -29.80 -23.46
N THR A 272 43.21 -29.87 -22.16
CA THR A 272 43.47 -31.08 -21.39
C THR A 272 42.63 -32.24 -21.97
N LEU A 273 43.05 -33.49 -21.75
CA LEU A 273 42.28 -34.69 -22.14
C LEU A 273 41.31 -35.12 -21.03
N GLY A 274 40.35 -35.99 -21.35
CA GLY A 274 39.41 -36.59 -20.40
C GLY A 274 38.01 -35.99 -20.42
N ASP A 275 37.19 -36.43 -19.47
CA ASP A 275 35.76 -36.07 -19.37
C ASP A 275 35.55 -34.64 -18.88
N ARG A 276 34.50 -34.01 -19.38
CA ARG A 276 34.15 -32.61 -19.13
C ARG A 276 32.69 -32.51 -18.74
N ASP A 277 32.46 -31.74 -17.70
CA ASP A 277 31.14 -31.27 -17.36
C ASP A 277 30.67 -30.27 -18.41
N VAL A 278 29.37 -30.29 -18.66
CA VAL A 278 28.72 -29.36 -19.57
C VAL A 278 27.69 -28.57 -18.79
N SER A 279 27.83 -27.25 -18.82
CA SER A 279 26.92 -26.36 -18.12
C SER A 279 26.18 -25.44 -19.08
N VAL A 280 24.92 -25.17 -18.73
CA VAL A 280 24.02 -24.27 -19.45
C VAL A 280 23.44 -23.29 -18.44
N THR A 281 23.53 -22.00 -18.71
CA THR A 281 22.97 -20.93 -17.86
C THR A 281 21.80 -20.27 -18.57
N ILE A 282 20.63 -20.28 -17.94
CA ILE A 282 19.40 -19.66 -18.46
C ILE A 282 18.71 -18.90 -17.31
N GLY A 283 18.42 -17.62 -17.51
CA GLY A 283 17.73 -16.79 -16.51
C GLY A 283 18.53 -16.67 -15.21
N GLY A 284 19.87 -16.58 -15.31
CA GLY A 284 20.79 -16.57 -14.16
C GLY A 284 20.93 -17.89 -13.40
N LEU A 285 20.25 -18.97 -13.81
CA LEU A 285 20.37 -20.30 -13.19
C LEU A 285 21.23 -21.22 -14.05
N THR A 286 22.16 -21.95 -13.42
CA THR A 286 23.07 -22.87 -14.10
C THR A 286 22.71 -24.32 -13.83
N GLY A 287 22.55 -25.08 -14.89
CA GLY A 287 22.45 -26.54 -14.89
C GLY A 287 23.78 -27.14 -15.29
N VAL A 288 24.24 -28.16 -14.57
CA VAL A 288 25.48 -28.89 -14.87
C VAL A 288 25.14 -30.35 -15.11
N GLY A 289 25.65 -30.89 -16.21
CA GLY A 289 25.69 -32.31 -16.46
C GLY A 289 27.13 -32.78 -16.34
N GLU A 290 27.37 -33.70 -15.42
CA GLU A 290 28.71 -34.20 -15.07
C GLU A 290 29.22 -35.15 -16.17
N ASP A 291 30.52 -35.02 -16.51
CA ASP A 291 31.25 -35.94 -17.39
C ASP A 291 30.56 -36.23 -18.75
N LEU A 292 29.83 -35.26 -19.30
CA LEU A 292 29.01 -35.47 -20.51
C LEU A 292 29.78 -35.38 -21.84
N PHE A 293 31.02 -34.88 -21.82
CA PHE A 293 31.81 -34.72 -23.04
C PHE A 293 33.28 -35.10 -22.85
N ASN A 294 33.81 -36.01 -23.67
CA ASN A 294 35.20 -36.47 -23.57
C ASN A 294 36.11 -35.79 -24.61
N VAL A 295 37.25 -35.25 -24.16
CA VAL A 295 38.32 -34.75 -25.04
C VAL A 295 39.42 -35.79 -25.19
N TYR A 296 39.75 -36.14 -26.43
CA TYR A 296 40.77 -37.13 -26.74
C TYR A 296 41.77 -36.66 -27.81
N THR A 297 42.83 -37.45 -28.01
CA THR A 297 43.82 -37.29 -29.09
C THR A 297 43.96 -38.60 -29.85
N LEU A 298 44.40 -38.54 -31.11
CA LEU A 298 44.88 -39.74 -31.81
C LEU A 298 46.18 -40.23 -31.16
N ILE A 299 46.30 -41.55 -31.02
CA ILE A 299 47.50 -42.26 -30.57
C ILE A 299 48.43 -42.43 -31.77
#